data_AF-R7TXM0-F1
#
_entry.id   AF-R7TXM0-F1
#
_cell.length_a   1.000
_cell.length_b   1.000
_cell.length_c   1.000
_cell.angle_alpha   90.00
_cell.angle_beta   90.00
_cell.angle_gamma   90.00
#
_symmetry.space_group_name_H-M   'P 1'
#
loop_
_entity.id
_entity.type
_entity.pdbx_description
1 polymer ?
#
loop_
_entity_poly.entity_id
_entity_poly.type
_entity_poly.pdbx_seq_one_letter_code
_entity_poly.pdbx_strand_id
1 'polypeptide(L)'
;MDAIVAKAVQQATEDTANLFTKKLLALEEKYKQKIQDLEAQVRTAERHGNQLEQHRCRSHLRIWGLELAPGQNCKTAVASLVRQLKGPNGSPIQCRESDIDATRLLPTKTRVKHPSSNSTPSPSAPCIIVRFLVACV
;
A
#
# COMPACT_ATOMS: atom_id res chain seq x y z
N MET A 1 -28.31 4.51 67.86
CA MET A 1 -27.65 3.54 66.94
C MET A 1 -27.53 4.10 65.53
N ASP A 2 -28.53 4.84 65.03
CA ASP A 2 -28.58 5.34 63.65
C ASP A 2 -27.37 6.15 63.16
N ALA A 3 -26.77 7.01 63.99
CA ALA A 3 -25.62 7.82 63.57
C ALA A 3 -24.35 7.00 63.29
N ILE A 4 -24.15 5.90 64.02
CA ILE A 4 -22.99 5.01 63.83
C ILE A 4 -23.18 4.20 62.54
N VAL A 5 -24.40 3.72 62.31
CA VAL A 5 -24.77 3.00 61.09
C VAL A 5 -24.64 3.91 59.86
N ALA A 6 -25.15 5.14 59.93
CA ALA A 6 -25.03 6.11 58.83
C ALA A 6 -23.57 6.42 58.49
N LYS A 7 -22.72 6.62 59.51
CA LYS A 7 -21.28 6.86 59.31
C LYS A 7 -20.57 5.66 58.68
N ALA A 8 -20.90 4.44 59.11
CA ALA A 8 -20.33 3.22 58.54
C ALA A 8 -20.74 3.02 57.07
N VAL A 9 -22.01 3.28 56.74
CA VAL A 9 -22.52 3.22 55.36
C VAL A 9 -21.87 4.28 54.47
N GLN A 10 -21.71 5.50 54.98
CA GLN A 10 -21.03 6.57 54.24
C GLN A 10 -19.56 6.21 53.98
N GLN A 11 -18.83 5.73 54.99
CA GLN A 11 -17.45 5.29 54.83
C GLN A 11 -17.33 4.15 53.81
N ALA A 12 -18.20 3.13 53.90
CA ALA A 12 -18.20 2.03 52.95
C ALA A 12 -18.48 2.50 51.50
N THR A 13 -19.34 3.51 51.34
CA THR A 13 -19.64 4.12 50.04
C THR A 13 -18.43 4.87 49.48
N GLU A 14 -17.76 5.66 50.31
CA GLU A 14 -16.54 6.40 49.93
C GLU A 14 -15.39 5.44 49.59
N ASP A 15 -15.18 4.39 50.39
CA ASP A 15 -14.15 3.38 50.14
C ASP A 15 -14.39 2.65 48.82
N THR A 16 -15.66 2.31 48.54
CA THR A 16 -16.08 1.66 47.30
C THR A 16 -15.89 2.59 46.10
N ALA A 17 -16.28 3.86 46.22
CA ALA A 17 -16.07 4.86 45.18
C ALA A 17 -14.57 5.04 44.88
N ASN A 18 -13.73 5.13 45.91
CA ASN A 18 -12.28 5.24 45.77
C ASN A 18 -11.67 4.00 45.09
N LEU A 19 -12.15 2.80 45.42
CA LEU A 19 -11.72 1.57 44.78
C LEU A 19 -12.06 1.56 43.29
N PHE A 20 -13.29 1.94 42.92
CA PHE A 20 -13.70 1.98 41.52
C PHE A 20 -12.95 3.05 40.74
N THR A 21 -12.74 4.24 41.30
CA THR A 21 -11.94 5.30 40.67
C THR A 21 -10.51 4.83 40.40
N LYS A 22 -9.85 4.18 41.38
CA LYS A 22 -8.52 3.60 41.18
C LYS A 22 -8.50 2.55 40.08
N LYS A 23 -9.51 1.69 40.00
CA LYS A 23 -9.63 0.68 38.94
C LYS A 23 -9.86 1.31 37.57
N LEU A 24 -10.68 2.35 37.47
CA LEU A 24 -10.94 3.05 36.22
C LEU A 24 -9.67 3.72 35.70
N LEU A 25 -8.92 4.42 36.54
CA LEU A 25 -7.65 5.03 36.16
C LEU A 25 -6.62 3.98 35.72
N ALA A 26 -6.52 2.85 36.43
CA ALA A 26 -5.64 1.76 36.05
C ALA A 26 -6.02 1.13 34.70
N LEU A 27 -7.32 1.00 34.41
CA LEU A 27 -7.80 0.53 33.11
C LEU A 27 -7.52 1.54 32.01
N GLU A 28 -7.76 2.82 32.26
CA GLU A 28 -7.51 3.90 31.29
C GLU A 28 -6.04 3.93 30.86
N GLU A 29 -5.11 3.93 31.82
CA GLU A 29 -3.68 3.90 31.50
C GLU A 29 -3.26 2.60 30.80
N LYS A 30 -3.83 1.45 31.20
CA LYS A 30 -3.59 0.18 30.51
C LYS A 30 -4.04 0.24 29.04
N TYR A 31 -5.21 0.80 28.76
CA TYR A 31 -5.72 0.92 27.39
C TYR A 31 -4.94 1.95 26.57
N LYS A 32 -4.56 3.08 27.17
CA LYS A 32 -3.71 4.09 26.54
C LYS A 32 -2.37 3.52 26.11
N GLN A 33 -1.70 2.76 26.99
CA GLN A 33 -0.46 2.08 26.64
C GLN A 33 -0.68 1.06 25.51
N LYS A 34 -1.77 0.27 25.61
CA LYS A 34 -2.08 -0.73 24.58
C LYS A 34 -2.32 -0.12 23.21
N ILE A 35 -3.00 1.04 23.15
CA ILE A 35 -3.23 1.79 21.91
C ILE A 35 -1.90 2.25 21.34
N GLN A 36 -1.03 2.85 22.14
CA GLN A 36 0.30 3.30 21.68
C GLN A 36 1.14 2.15 21.12
N ASP A 37 1.13 0.99 21.80
CA ASP A 37 1.85 -0.20 21.35
C ASP A 37 1.30 -0.72 20.01
N LEU A 38 -0.03 -0.77 19.87
CA LEU A 38 -0.68 -1.20 18.64
C LEU A 38 -0.41 -0.25 17.47
N GLU A 39 -0.45 1.06 17.71
CA GLU A 39 -0.11 2.04 16.68
C GLU A 39 1.36 1.89 16.23
N ALA A 40 2.28 1.62 17.16
CA ALA A 40 3.68 1.37 16.83
C ALA A 40 3.85 0.10 15.99
N GLN A 41 3.10 -0.96 16.31
CA GLN A 41 3.09 -2.20 15.54
C GLN A 41 2.54 -1.98 14.13
N VAL A 42 1.43 -1.24 13.98
CA VAL A 42 0.84 -0.90 12.68
C VAL A 42 1.84 -0.12 11.83
N ARG A 43 2.45 0.95 12.36
CA ARG A 43 3.46 1.73 11.63
C ARG A 43 4.66 0.88 11.20
N THR A 44 5.07 -0.07 12.04
CA THR A 44 6.18 -0.97 11.72
C THR A 44 5.79 -1.95 10.60
N ALA A 45 4.59 -2.53 10.69
CA ALA A 45 4.06 -3.42 9.67
C ALA A 45 3.89 -2.73 8.31
N GLU A 46 3.40 -1.49 8.29
CA GLU A 46 3.29 -0.67 7.07
C GLU A 46 4.65 -0.43 6.42
N ARG A 47 5.66 -0.08 7.23
CA ARG A 47 7.03 0.13 6.74
C ARG A 47 7.61 -1.14 6.14
N HIS A 48 7.50 -2.27 6.83
CA HIS A 48 8.00 -3.56 6.33
C HIS A 48 7.24 -4.01 5.08
N GLY A 49 5.92 -3.82 5.04
CA GLY A 49 5.09 -4.10 3.87
C GLY A 49 5.53 -3.28 2.66
N ASN A 50 5.78 -1.98 2.83
CA ASN A 50 6.28 -1.13 1.76
C ASN A 50 7.69 -1.56 1.30
N GLN A 51 8.60 -1.87 2.22
CA GLN A 51 9.93 -2.36 1.87
C GLN A 51 9.87 -3.66 1.06
N LEU A 52 9.00 -4.59 1.46
CA LEU A 52 8.81 -5.86 0.76
C LEU A 52 8.24 -5.64 -0.64
N GLU A 53 7.22 -4.79 -0.79
CA GLU A 53 6.63 -4.49 -2.09
C GLU A 53 7.62 -3.75 -3.02
N GLN A 54 8.42 -2.82 -2.48
CA GLN A 54 9.49 -2.17 -3.22
C GLN A 54 10.56 -3.16 -3.66
N HIS A 55 10.99 -4.06 -2.78
CA HIS A 55 11.94 -5.11 -3.11
C HIS A 55 11.40 -6.02 -4.22
N ARG A 56 10.14 -6.46 -4.10
CA ARG A 56 9.45 -7.26 -5.11
C ARG A 56 9.34 -6.54 -6.46
N CYS A 57 9.08 -5.24 -6.44
CA CYS A 57 8.92 -4.43 -7.65
C CYS A 57 10.24 -3.88 -8.21
N ARG A 58 11.40 -4.17 -7.61
CA ARG A 58 12.68 -3.57 -8.01
C ARG A 58 13.09 -3.90 -9.46
N SER A 59 12.66 -5.05 -9.97
CA SER A 59 12.86 -5.49 -11.36
C SER A 59 11.69 -5.16 -12.29
N HIS A 60 10.67 -4.46 -11.80
CA HIS A 60 9.53 -4.06 -12.62
C HIS A 60 9.83 -2.76 -13.36
N LEU A 61 9.64 -2.78 -14.68
CA LEU A 61 9.68 -1.59 -15.54
C LEU A 61 8.26 -1.18 -15.91
N ARG A 62 8.03 0.14 -16.03
CA ARG A 62 6.75 0.70 -16.48
C ARG A 62 6.92 1.29 -17.88
N ILE A 63 6.14 0.78 -18.82
CA ILE A 63 6.09 1.29 -20.20
C ILE A 63 4.79 2.05 -20.36
N TRP A 64 4.90 3.35 -20.61
CA TRP A 64 3.76 4.24 -20.84
C TRP A 64 3.53 4.45 -22.32
N GLY A 65 2.26 4.54 -22.74
CA GLY A 65 1.89 4.86 -24.12
C GLY A 65 2.03 3.72 -25.12
N LEU A 66 2.37 2.50 -24.68
CA LEU A 66 2.31 1.33 -25.56
C LEU A 66 0.85 0.90 -25.72
N GLU A 67 0.26 1.21 -26.87
CA GLU A 67 -1.07 0.76 -27.26
C GLU A 67 -1.03 -0.70 -27.72
N LEU A 68 -2.01 -1.48 -27.28
CA LEU A 68 -2.16 -2.88 -27.63
C LEU A 68 -3.39 -3.04 -28.49
N ALA A 69 -3.26 -3.73 -29.62
CA ALA A 69 -4.41 -4.11 -30.42
C ALA A 69 -5.30 -5.10 -29.65
N PRO A 70 -6.62 -5.15 -29.92
CA PRO A 70 -7.52 -6.13 -29.30
C PRO A 70 -6.99 -7.56 -29.48
N GLY A 71 -6.83 -8.30 -28.37
CA GLY A 71 -6.31 -9.67 -28.38
C GLY A 71 -4.80 -9.80 -28.56
N GLN A 72 -4.05 -8.70 -28.67
CA GLN A 72 -2.59 -8.75 -28.82
C GLN A 72 -1.90 -9.24 -27.54
N ASN A 73 -0.95 -10.16 -27.69
CA ASN A 73 -0.11 -10.60 -26.59
C ASN A 73 0.81 -9.45 -26.13
N CYS A 74 0.69 -9.09 -24.84
CA CYS A 74 1.46 -8.03 -24.21
C CYS A 74 2.97 -8.28 -24.26
N LYS A 75 3.43 -9.52 -24.01
CA LYS A 75 4.86 -9.84 -24.04
C LYS A 75 5.43 -9.67 -25.44
N THR A 76 4.71 -10.13 -26.48
CA THR A 76 5.13 -9.96 -27.88
C THR A 76 5.25 -8.48 -28.27
N ALA A 77 4.28 -7.65 -27.86
CA ALA A 77 4.30 -6.21 -28.13
C ALA A 77 5.50 -5.52 -27.43
N VAL A 78 5.75 -5.86 -26.17
CA VAL A 78 6.90 -5.34 -25.41
C VAL A 78 8.23 -5.79 -26.02
N ALA A 79 8.37 -7.07 -26.40
CA ALA A 79 9.58 -7.57 -27.05
C ALA A 79 9.83 -6.87 -28.40
N SER A 80 8.77 -6.57 -29.16
CA SER A 80 8.86 -5.78 -30.39
C SER A 80 9.37 -4.35 -30.12
N LEU A 81 8.85 -3.69 -29.08
CA LEU A 81 9.29 -2.36 -28.68
C LEU A 81 10.77 -2.36 -28.25
N VAL A 82 11.19 -3.32 -27.42
CA VAL A 82 12.58 -3.41 -26.93
C VAL A 82 13.56 -3.61 -28.09
N ARG A 83 13.21 -4.40 -29.10
CA ARG A 83 14.06 -4.62 -30.29
C ARG A 83 14.27 -3.37 -31.14
N GLN A 84 13.42 -2.35 -31.00
CA GLN A 84 13.60 -1.06 -31.67
C GLN A 84 14.58 -0.14 -30.92
N LEU A 85 14.91 -0.47 -29.66
CA LEU A 85 15.87 0.28 -28.85
C LEU A 85 17.31 -0.16 -29.18
N LYS A 86 18.22 0.80 -29.05
CA LYS A 86 19.66 0.56 -29.19
C LYS A 86 20.30 0.32 -27.83
N GLY A 87 21.11 -0.71 -27.74
CA GLY A 87 21.96 -0.97 -26.58
C GLY A 87 23.14 0.01 -26.51
N PRO A 88 24.00 -0.13 -25.47
CA PRO A 88 25.15 0.75 -25.25
C PRO A 88 26.10 0.84 -26.45
N ASN A 89 26.22 -0.23 -27.22
CA ASN A 89 27.11 -0.33 -28.38
C ASN A 89 26.45 0.13 -29.69
N GLY A 90 25.26 0.73 -29.62
CA GLY A 90 24.47 1.15 -30.80
C GLY A 90 23.75 0.01 -31.53
N SER A 91 24.02 -1.25 -31.18
CA SER A 91 23.33 -2.43 -31.74
C SER A 91 21.91 -2.57 -31.19
N PRO A 92 20.95 -3.11 -31.97
CA PRO A 92 19.60 -3.41 -31.48
C PRO A 92 19.63 -4.39 -30.31
N ILE A 93 18.79 -4.16 -29.31
CA ILE A 93 18.65 -5.07 -28.17
C ILE A 93 17.95 -6.36 -28.64
N GLN A 94 18.58 -7.51 -28.42
CA GLN A 94 17.93 -8.80 -28.64
C GLN A 94 16.99 -9.08 -27.46
N CYS A 95 15.69 -9.19 -27.75
CA CYS A 95 14.67 -9.47 -26.75
C CYS A 95 13.59 -10.35 -27.36
N ARG A 96 13.45 -11.56 -26.82
CA ARG A 96 12.42 -12.54 -27.17
C ARG A 96 11.32 -12.51 -26.14
N GLU A 97 10.17 -13.07 -26.50
CA GLU A 97 9.05 -13.22 -25.56
C GLU A 97 9.43 -14.07 -24.34
N SER A 98 10.30 -15.07 -24.54
CA SER A 98 10.83 -15.95 -23.49
C SER A 98 11.64 -15.20 -22.45
N ASP A 99 12.20 -14.04 -22.78
CA ASP A 99 13.06 -13.26 -21.89
C ASP A 99 12.22 -12.39 -20.94
N ILE A 100 10.90 -12.32 -21.18
CA ILE A 100 9.94 -11.58 -20.38
C ILE A 100 9.20 -12.56 -19.48
N ASP A 101 9.42 -12.43 -18.17
CA ASP A 101 8.78 -13.23 -17.14
C ASP A 101 7.28 -12.93 -17.07
N ALA A 102 6.93 -11.65 -16.93
CA ALA A 102 5.55 -11.22 -16.76
C ALA A 102 5.29 -9.86 -17.39
N THR A 103 4.08 -9.69 -17.92
CA THR A 103 3.53 -8.40 -18.33
C THR A 103 2.15 -8.22 -17.73
N ARG A 104 1.86 -6.99 -17.30
CA ARG A 104 0.55 -6.63 -16.75
C ARG A 104 0.16 -5.24 -17.22
N LEU A 105 -0.91 -5.16 -18.00
CA LEU A 105 -1.56 -3.89 -18.31
C LEU A 105 -2.24 -3.35 -17.03
N LEU A 106 -1.95 -2.09 -16.70
CA LEU A 106 -2.64 -1.39 -15.62
C LEU A 106 -3.99 -0.87 -16.13
N PRO A 107 -5.05 -0.93 -15.30
CA PRO A 107 -6.32 -0.31 -15.64
C PRO A 107 -6.11 1.17 -15.97
N THR A 108 -6.52 1.60 -17.16
CA THR A 108 -6.55 3.00 -17.54
C THR A 108 -7.65 3.68 -16.72
N LYS A 109 -7.26 4.54 -15.77
CA LYS A 109 -8.23 5.37 -15.06
C LYS A 109 -8.72 6.45 -16.03
N THR A 110 -10.00 6.44 -16.36
CA THR A 110 -10.68 7.64 -16.87
C THR A 110 -10.59 8.68 -15.77
N ARG A 111 -9.90 9.79 -16.01
CA ARG A 111 -9.78 10.87 -15.02
C ARG A 111 -11.19 11.42 -14.78
N VAL A 112 -11.80 11.13 -13.64
CA VAL A 112 -13.09 11.72 -13.26
C VAL A 112 -12.87 13.23 -13.14
N LYS A 113 -13.73 14.00 -13.83
CA LYS A 113 -13.67 15.46 -13.91
C LYS A 113 -13.73 16.07 -12.51
N HIS A 114 -12.76 16.92 -12.15
CA HIS A 114 -13.03 17.95 -11.15
C HIS A 114 -13.92 19.01 -11.84
N PRO A 115 -14.98 19.53 -11.21
CA PRO A 115 -16.00 20.35 -11.88
C PRO A 115 -15.52 21.69 -12.47
N SER A 116 -14.23 22.04 -12.40
CA SER A 116 -13.70 23.34 -12.81
C SER A 116 -12.85 23.36 -14.08
N SER A 117 -12.68 22.25 -14.81
CA SER A 117 -11.85 22.23 -16.04
C SER A 117 -12.68 21.93 -17.30
N ASN A 118 -12.74 22.90 -18.22
CA ASN A 118 -13.38 22.81 -19.54
C ASN A 118 -12.53 22.05 -20.60
N SER A 119 -11.49 21.32 -20.21
CA SER A 119 -10.74 20.48 -21.15
C SER A 119 -11.43 19.15 -21.41
N THR A 120 -11.44 18.72 -22.67
CA THR A 120 -11.88 17.40 -23.12
C THR A 120 -11.11 16.33 -22.32
N PRO A 121 -11.77 15.29 -21.78
CA PRO A 121 -11.07 14.24 -21.04
C PRO A 121 -10.09 13.53 -21.98
N SER A 122 -8.79 13.72 -21.78
CA SER A 122 -7.79 12.90 -22.46
C SER A 122 -7.71 11.54 -21.74
N PRO A 123 -7.77 10.42 -22.48
CA PRO A 123 -7.50 9.13 -21.88
C PRO A 123 -6.08 9.15 -21.30
N SER A 124 -5.92 8.69 -20.05
CA SER A 124 -4.59 8.45 -19.49
C SER A 124 -3.89 7.44 -20.40
N ALA A 125 -2.66 7.75 -20.81
CA ALA A 125 -1.85 6.82 -21.58
C ALA A 125 -1.79 5.44 -20.88
N PRO A 126 -1.93 4.33 -21.63
CA PRO A 126 -1.85 3.00 -21.04
C PRO A 126 -0.49 2.80 -20.38
N CYS A 127 -0.46 2.03 -19.29
CA CYS A 127 0.77 1.67 -18.61
C CYS A 127 0.87 0.16 -18.50
N ILE A 128 1.98 -0.40 -18.95
CA ILE A 128 2.28 -1.83 -18.83
C ILE A 128 3.42 -1.99 -17.84
N ILE A 129 3.22 -2.80 -16.82
CA ILE A 129 4.29 -3.29 -15.94
C ILE A 129 4.92 -4.50 -16.60
N VAL A 130 6.24 -4.52 -16.71
CA VAL A 130 7.03 -5.59 -17.31
C VAL A 130 8.07 -6.07 -16.31
N ARG A 131 8.24 -7.38 -16.22
CA ARG A 131 9.34 -8.03 -15.50
C ARG A 131 10.12 -8.91 -16.48
N PHE A 132 11.42 -8.72 -16.54
CA PHE A 132 12.32 -9.55 -17.35
C PHE A 132 12.87 -10.70 -16.51
N LEU A 133 13.09 -11.85 -17.13
CA LEU A 133 13.86 -12.93 -16.52
C LEU A 133 15.31 -12.43 -16.41
N VAL A 134 15.87 -12.49 -15.20
CA VAL A 134 17.29 -12.20 -15.02
C VAL A 134 18.08 -13.38 -15.56
N ALA A 135 18.38 -13.35 -16.85
CA ALA A 135 19.45 -14.13 -17.46
C ALA A 135 20.28 -13.18 -18.33
N CYS A 136 21.57 -13.08 -17.99
CA CYS A 136 22.64 -12.36 -18.69
C CYS A 136 22.72 -10.84 -18.47
N VAL A 137 23.35 -10.45 -17.35
CA VAL A 137 24.55 -9.60 -17.41
C VAL A 137 25.66 -10.35 -16.68
#